data_AF-A0A922VMY2-F1
#
_entry.id   AF-A0A922VMY2-F1
#
_cell.length_a   1.000
_cell.length_b   1.000
_cell.length_c   1.000
_cell.angle_alpha   90.00
_cell.angle_beta   90.00
_cell.angle_gamma   90.00
#
_symmetry.space_group_name_H-M   'P 1'
#
loop_
_entity.id
_entity.type
_entity.pdbx_description
1 polymer ?
#
loop_
_entity_poly.entity_id
_entity_poly.type
_entity_poly.pdbx_seq_one_letter_code
_entity_poly.pdbx_strand_id
1 'polypeptide(L)'
;MLLCAVVAATAGGCIGQWMSDIAPSSPKPDLVIELETPDGSAGLARRVGGLDLFITNPDGTFWKATSVRDRPRETTVYLMVGGDTSWVFGNAPIGAANVEVSIAGAQATLRSGLYIVSVPKSVMPSEVSWRFVAADGTLIVSGIGLLE
;
A
#
# COMPACT_ATOMS: atom_id res chain seq x y z
N MET A 1 -28.95 -53.19 1.96
CA MET A 1 -28.33 -52.92 3.28
C MET A 1 -27.54 -51.64 3.13
N LEU A 2 -27.98 -50.59 3.82
CA LEU A 2 -27.39 -49.25 3.78
C LEU A 2 -26.01 -49.28 4.45
N LEU A 3 -24.99 -48.67 3.86
CA LEU A 3 -23.95 -47.99 4.63
C LEU A 3 -23.57 -46.70 3.91
N CYS A 4 -23.94 -45.57 4.52
CA CYS A 4 -23.45 -44.25 4.19
C CYS A 4 -21.97 -44.14 4.58
N ALA A 5 -21.15 -43.59 3.68
CA ALA A 5 -20.04 -42.75 4.06
C ALA A 5 -20.02 -41.55 3.10
N VAL A 6 -20.44 -40.41 3.61
CA VAL A 6 -20.27 -39.09 2.99
C VAL A 6 -18.95 -38.54 3.54
N VAL A 7 -17.97 -38.22 2.68
CA VAL A 7 -17.05 -37.10 2.90
C VAL A 7 -16.67 -36.45 1.56
N ALA A 8 -17.22 -35.25 1.39
CA ALA A 8 -16.73 -34.07 0.68
C ALA A 8 -16.11 -34.18 -0.73
N ALA A 9 -16.89 -33.75 -1.72
CA ALA A 9 -16.36 -33.02 -2.86
C ALA A 9 -15.96 -31.60 -2.43
N THR A 10 -14.86 -31.05 -2.95
CA THR A 10 -14.87 -29.82 -3.77
C THR A 10 -13.45 -29.46 -4.26
N ALA A 11 -13.39 -29.20 -5.56
CA ALA A 11 -12.57 -28.22 -6.24
C ALA A 11 -11.03 -28.35 -6.13
N GLY A 12 -10.46 -28.92 -7.19
CA GLY A 12 -9.17 -28.44 -7.71
C GLY A 12 -9.32 -26.98 -8.11
N GLY A 13 -9.08 -26.09 -7.16
CA GLY A 13 -8.96 -24.65 -7.38
C GLY A 13 -7.58 -24.38 -7.96
N CYS A 14 -7.55 -23.71 -9.10
CA CYS A 14 -6.35 -23.25 -9.79
C CYS A 14 -5.39 -22.61 -8.79
N ILE A 15 -4.16 -23.15 -8.67
CA ILE A 15 -3.04 -22.38 -8.14
C ILE A 15 -2.85 -21.28 -9.17
N GLY A 16 -3.43 -20.11 -8.89
CA GLY A 16 -3.20 -18.90 -9.65
C GLY A 16 -1.72 -18.62 -9.59
N GLN A 17 -1.05 -19.00 -10.66
CA GLN A 17 0.31 -18.61 -10.97
C GLN A 17 0.32 -17.09 -10.90
N TRP A 18 0.98 -16.55 -9.89
CA TRP A 18 1.30 -15.12 -9.79
C TRP A 18 2.24 -14.83 -10.97
N MET A 19 1.67 -14.55 -12.13
CA MET A 19 2.43 -14.02 -13.25
C MET A 19 2.83 -12.60 -12.83
N SER A 20 4.10 -12.46 -12.45
CA SER A 20 4.79 -11.20 -12.48
C SER A 20 4.68 -10.65 -13.89
N ASP A 21 3.76 -9.71 -14.12
CA ASP A 21 3.76 -8.88 -15.33
C ASP A 21 4.97 -7.93 -15.24
N ILE A 22 6.17 -8.48 -15.41
CA ILE A 22 7.38 -7.71 -15.66
C ILE A 22 7.40 -7.46 -17.17
N ALA A 23 6.89 -6.31 -17.59
CA ALA A 23 7.22 -5.76 -18.89
C ALA A 23 8.21 -4.61 -18.68
N PRO A 24 9.52 -4.79 -18.96
CA PRO A 24 10.50 -3.71 -18.94
C PRO A 24 10.30 -2.70 -20.10
N SER A 25 9.23 -2.85 -20.89
CA SER A 25 8.93 -2.04 -22.08
C SER A 25 7.64 -1.22 -22.00
N SER A 26 6.91 -1.25 -20.89
CA SER A 26 5.75 -0.37 -20.69
C SER A 26 6.23 1.02 -20.24
N PRO A 27 5.66 2.12 -20.77
CA PRO A 27 5.97 3.45 -20.24
C PRO A 27 5.69 3.48 -18.73
N LYS A 28 6.56 4.17 -17.97
CA LYS A 28 6.37 4.38 -16.53
C LYS A 28 4.94 4.95 -16.33
N PRO A 29 4.13 4.39 -15.42
CA PRO A 29 2.78 4.90 -15.18
C PRO A 29 2.84 6.35 -14.68
N ASP A 30 1.81 7.13 -14.98
CA ASP A 30 1.66 8.47 -14.42
C ASP A 30 1.36 8.37 -12.91
N LEU A 31 2.41 8.53 -12.11
CA LEU A 31 2.33 8.47 -10.65
C LEU A 31 1.72 9.78 -10.10
N VAL A 32 0.75 9.64 -9.22
CA VAL A 32 0.15 10.76 -8.48
C VAL A 32 1.06 11.22 -7.34
N ILE A 33 1.73 10.25 -6.73
CA ILE A 33 2.66 10.45 -5.61
C ILE A 33 3.76 9.40 -5.70
N GLU A 34 4.98 9.80 -5.37
CA GLU A 34 6.16 8.94 -5.32
C GLU A 34 6.93 9.27 -4.03
N LEU A 35 7.49 8.23 -3.42
CA LEU A 35 8.32 8.28 -2.23
C LEU A 35 9.62 7.56 -2.56
N GLU A 36 10.73 8.30 -2.57
CA GLU A 36 12.06 7.73 -2.71
C GLU A 36 12.57 7.27 -1.35
N THR A 37 13.16 6.09 -1.30
CA THR A 37 13.87 5.57 -0.13
C THR A 37 15.27 5.10 -0.57
N PRO A 38 16.19 4.84 0.37
CA PRO A 38 17.52 4.32 0.02
C PRO A 38 17.48 2.98 -0.74
N ASP A 39 16.42 2.19 -0.55
CA ASP A 39 16.29 0.84 -1.11
C ASP A 39 15.48 0.79 -2.43
N GLY A 40 15.01 1.95 -2.91
CA GLY A 40 14.17 2.07 -4.10
C GLY A 40 13.11 3.16 -3.96
N SER A 41 12.21 3.31 -4.92
CA SER A 41 11.04 4.19 -4.79
C SER A 41 9.75 3.40 -4.78
N ALA A 42 8.72 3.95 -4.17
CA ALA A 42 7.36 3.48 -4.32
C ALA A 42 6.45 4.62 -4.78
N GLY A 43 5.52 4.30 -5.68
CA GLY A 43 4.61 5.27 -6.23
C GLY A 43 3.20 4.74 -6.34
N LEU A 44 2.23 5.66 -6.22
CA LEU A 44 0.83 5.32 -6.45
C LEU A 44 0.35 5.93 -7.76
N ALA A 45 -0.25 5.10 -8.61
CA ALA A 45 -1.04 5.56 -9.74
C ALA A 45 -2.52 5.41 -9.43
N ARG A 46 -3.32 6.42 -9.81
CA ARG A 46 -4.77 6.36 -9.71
C ARG A 46 -5.34 6.03 -11.08
N ARG A 47 -6.13 4.95 -11.14
CA ARG A 47 -6.92 4.56 -12.32
C ARG A 47 -8.40 4.65 -12.01
N VAL A 48 -9.26 4.56 -13.03
CA VAL A 48 -10.71 4.57 -12.82
C VAL A 48 -11.11 3.42 -11.88
N GLY A 49 -11.55 3.78 -10.67
CA GLY A 49 -11.99 2.85 -9.63
C GLY A 49 -10.88 2.12 -8.86
N GLY A 50 -9.60 2.43 -9.10
CA GLY A 50 -8.48 1.69 -8.51
C GLY A 50 -7.26 2.55 -8.16
N LEU A 51 -6.52 2.08 -7.17
CA LEU A 51 -5.23 2.62 -6.77
C LEU A 51 -4.20 1.51 -6.91
N ASP A 52 -3.18 1.75 -7.72
CA ASP A 52 -2.13 0.78 -8.00
C ASP A 52 -0.83 1.25 -7.32
N LEU A 53 -0.22 0.36 -6.54
CA LEU A 53 1.10 0.58 -5.95
C LEU A 53 2.16 0.02 -6.90
N PHE A 54 3.15 0.83 -7.24
CA PHE A 54 4.32 0.45 -8.01
C PHE A 54 5.56 0.57 -7.14
N ILE A 55 6.49 -0.39 -7.30
CA ILE A 55 7.79 -0.38 -6.66
C ILE A 55 8.84 -0.27 -7.75
N THR A 56 9.76 0.67 -7.59
CA THR A 56 10.93 0.89 -8.45
C THR A 56 12.17 0.48 -7.68
N ASN A 57 12.93 -0.46 -8.22
CA ASN A 57 14.22 -0.87 -7.68
C ASN A 57 15.28 0.23 -7.92
N PRO A 58 16.41 0.22 -7.20
CA PRO A 58 17.51 1.17 -7.42
C PRO A 58 18.09 1.16 -8.83
N ASP A 59 17.95 0.05 -9.57
CA ASP A 59 18.36 -0.08 -10.98
C ASP A 59 17.38 0.56 -11.96
N GLY A 60 16.28 1.17 -11.47
CA GLY A 60 15.25 1.81 -12.27
C GLY A 60 14.18 0.86 -12.83
N THR A 61 14.32 -0.45 -12.65
CA THR A 61 13.26 -1.40 -13.00
C THR A 61 12.09 -1.24 -12.04
N PHE A 62 10.86 -1.38 -12.54
CA PHE A 62 9.67 -1.26 -11.71
C PHE A 62 8.66 -2.37 -11.99
N TRP A 63 7.80 -2.61 -11.01
CA TRP A 63 6.71 -3.58 -11.11
C TRP A 63 5.51 -3.10 -10.30
N LYS A 64 4.31 -3.54 -10.71
CA LYS A 64 3.08 -3.28 -9.96
C LYS A 64 3.00 -4.24 -8.78
N ALA A 65 3.03 -3.71 -7.57
CA ALA A 65 2.98 -4.49 -6.34
C ALA A 65 1.60 -4.96 -5.96
N THR A 66 0.63 -4.08 -6.02
CA THR A 66 -0.76 -4.42 -5.68
C THR A 66 -1.72 -3.44 -6.32
N SER A 67 -3.00 -3.82 -6.37
CA SER A 67 -4.10 -2.98 -6.79
C SER A 67 -5.22 -3.08 -5.77
N VAL A 68 -5.68 -1.93 -5.30
CA VAL A 68 -6.77 -1.83 -4.34
C VAL A 68 -7.89 -0.96 -4.90
N ARG A 69 -9.08 -1.09 -4.34
CA ARG A 69 -10.22 -0.26 -4.73
C ARG A 69 -9.99 1.17 -4.27
N ASP A 70 -10.07 2.13 -5.19
CA ASP A 70 -10.02 3.54 -4.80
C ASP A 70 -11.36 3.97 -4.17
N ARG A 71 -11.27 4.66 -3.04
CA ARG A 71 -12.42 5.22 -2.31
C ARG A 71 -12.16 6.70 -2.03
N PRO A 72 -12.22 7.55 -3.07
CA PRO A 72 -11.95 8.97 -2.90
C PRO A 72 -12.92 9.54 -1.84
N ARG A 73 -12.38 10.36 -0.92
CA ARG A 73 -13.08 10.97 0.23
C ARG A 73 -13.32 10.06 1.44
N GLU A 74 -13.03 8.77 1.36
CA GLU A 74 -12.94 7.90 2.52
C GLU A 74 -11.48 7.72 2.89
N THR A 75 -11.11 7.90 4.16
CA THR A 75 -9.76 7.55 4.62
C THR A 75 -9.58 6.04 4.49
N THR A 76 -8.57 5.60 3.75
CA THR A 76 -8.27 4.17 3.58
C THR A 76 -6.83 3.90 3.98
N VAL A 77 -6.59 2.72 4.55
CA VAL A 77 -5.26 2.24 4.90
C VAL A 77 -5.06 0.89 4.24
N TYR A 78 -3.99 0.76 3.46
CA TYR A 78 -3.57 -0.50 2.85
C TYR A 78 -2.12 -0.76 3.22
N LEU A 79 -1.81 -2.02 3.54
CA LEU A 79 -0.47 -2.49 3.83
C LEU A 79 0.00 -3.45 2.72
N MET A 80 1.20 -3.21 2.22
CA MET A 80 1.95 -4.14 1.39
C MET A 80 3.27 -4.43 2.09
N VAL A 81 3.58 -5.71 2.31
CA VAL A 81 4.87 -6.13 2.88
C VAL A 81 5.81 -6.50 1.73
N GLY A 82 6.88 -5.74 1.56
CA GLY A 82 7.94 -5.99 0.58
C GLY A 82 9.25 -6.37 1.27
N GLY A 83 10.24 -6.82 0.48
CA GLY A 83 11.61 -7.22 0.87
C GLY A 83 12.02 -6.88 2.30
N ASP A 84 12.68 -5.73 2.48
CA ASP A 84 13.07 -5.12 3.77
C ASP A 84 12.23 -3.90 4.16
N THR A 85 11.34 -3.46 3.26
CA THR A 85 10.44 -2.32 3.46
C THR A 85 8.99 -2.73 3.28
N SER A 86 8.16 -2.35 4.25
CA SER A 86 6.70 -2.38 4.16
C SER A 86 6.19 -1.01 3.70
N TRP A 87 5.13 -1.02 2.89
CA TRP A 87 4.51 0.18 2.34
C TRP A 87 3.09 0.31 2.84
N VAL A 88 2.79 1.47 3.43
CA VAL A 88 1.43 1.84 3.83
C VAL A 88 0.94 2.92 2.90
N PHE A 89 -0.26 2.77 2.36
CA PHE A 89 -0.76 3.74 1.40
C PHE A 89 -2.29 3.80 1.41
N GLY A 90 -2.83 4.88 0.84
CA GLY A 90 -4.27 5.02 0.67
C GLY A 90 -4.72 6.45 0.48
N ASN A 91 -6.01 6.67 0.69
CA ASN A 91 -6.65 7.97 0.67
C ASN A 91 -6.48 8.64 2.04
N ALA A 92 -5.99 9.88 2.03
CA ALA A 92 -5.90 10.72 3.22
C ALA A 92 -7.26 11.36 3.55
N PRO A 93 -7.54 11.69 4.82
CA PRO A 93 -8.74 12.42 5.19
C PRO A 93 -8.76 13.81 4.54
N ILE A 94 -9.97 14.32 4.30
CA ILE A 94 -10.16 15.67 3.75
C ILE A 94 -9.51 16.70 4.67
N GLY A 95 -8.73 17.60 4.07
CA GLY A 95 -8.00 18.67 4.78
C GLY A 95 -6.60 18.28 5.26
N ALA A 96 -6.21 17.00 5.14
CA ALA A 96 -4.84 16.60 5.48
C ALA A 96 -3.83 17.23 4.53
N ALA A 97 -2.81 17.85 5.11
CA ALA A 97 -1.66 18.41 4.40
C ALA A 97 -0.40 17.59 4.63
N ASN A 98 -0.32 16.87 5.76
CA ASN A 98 0.81 16.02 6.09
C ASN A 98 0.34 14.74 6.80
N VAL A 99 1.18 13.70 6.71
CA VAL A 99 1.07 12.46 7.47
C VAL A 99 2.38 12.29 8.24
N GLU A 100 2.27 12.07 9.53
CA GLU A 100 3.42 11.89 10.42
C GLU A 100 3.37 10.50 11.02
N VAL A 101 4.54 9.87 11.10
CA VAL A 101 4.70 8.49 11.56
C VAL A 101 5.80 8.46 12.61
N SER A 102 5.53 7.86 13.76
CA SER A 102 6.44 7.87 14.92
C SER A 102 7.47 6.72 14.87
N ILE A 103 8.08 6.48 13.71
CA ILE A 103 9.05 5.40 13.52
C ILE A 103 10.35 5.96 12.97
N ALA A 104 11.46 5.61 13.62
CA ALA A 104 12.78 5.95 13.13
C ALA A 104 13.03 5.27 11.77
N GLY A 105 13.44 6.05 10.77
CA GLY A 105 13.68 5.55 9.41
C GLY A 105 12.42 5.38 8.56
N ALA A 106 11.22 5.62 9.10
CA ALA A 106 10.04 5.75 8.26
C ALA A 106 10.08 7.05 7.46
N GLN A 107 9.62 6.98 6.22
CA GLN A 107 9.46 8.15 5.38
C GLN A 107 8.02 8.21 4.92
N ALA A 108 7.48 9.41 4.75
CA ALA A 108 6.08 9.58 4.39
C ALA A 108 5.91 10.78 3.48
N THR A 109 4.93 10.69 2.58
CA THR A 109 4.55 11.79 1.70
C THR A 109 3.05 11.76 1.46
N LEU A 110 2.47 12.95 1.28
CA LEU A 110 1.05 13.17 0.99
C LEU A 110 0.91 14.14 -0.18
N ARG A 111 0.11 13.76 -1.17
CA ARG A 111 -0.17 14.57 -2.36
C ARG A 111 -1.51 14.19 -2.96
N SER A 112 -2.28 15.19 -3.38
CA SER A 112 -3.56 14.99 -4.11
C SER A 112 -4.54 14.06 -3.38
N GLY A 113 -4.58 14.14 -2.04
CA GLY A 113 -5.44 13.31 -1.19
C GLY A 113 -5.02 11.85 -1.09
N LEU A 114 -3.83 11.48 -1.56
CA LEU A 114 -3.21 10.18 -1.37
C LEU A 114 -1.99 10.32 -0.48
N TYR A 115 -1.67 9.25 0.25
CA TYR A 115 -0.44 9.18 1.02
C TYR A 115 0.25 7.84 0.79
N ILE A 116 1.58 7.84 0.96
CA ILE A 116 2.40 6.64 1.03
C ILE A 116 3.44 6.82 2.14
N VAL A 117 3.68 5.73 2.88
CA VAL A 117 4.65 5.63 3.96
C VAL A 117 5.53 4.41 3.70
N SER A 118 6.84 4.56 3.81
CA SER A 118 7.78 3.46 3.96
C SER A 118 8.00 3.17 5.44
N VAL A 119 7.93 1.90 5.81
CA VAL A 119 8.18 1.42 7.17
C VAL A 119 9.20 0.28 7.09
N PRO A 120 10.30 0.30 7.88
CA PRO A 120 11.21 -0.83 7.94
C PRO A 120 10.47 -2.11 8.32
N LYS A 121 10.73 -3.22 7.63
CA LYS A 121 10.04 -4.50 7.89
C LYS A 121 10.28 -5.06 9.30
N SER A 122 11.36 -4.65 9.95
CA SER A 122 11.63 -5.00 11.34
C SER A 122 10.64 -4.40 12.33
N VAL A 123 9.85 -3.40 11.93
CA VAL A 123 8.83 -2.76 12.76
C VAL A 123 7.50 -3.44 12.58
N MET A 124 6.85 -3.81 13.69
CA MET A 124 5.54 -4.44 13.64
C MET A 124 4.48 -3.39 13.26
N PRO A 125 3.52 -3.72 12.37
CA PRO A 125 2.44 -2.81 12.00
C PRO A 125 1.68 -2.23 13.20
N SER A 126 1.50 -3.01 14.27
CA SER A 126 0.83 -2.61 15.51
C SER A 126 1.58 -1.56 16.33
N GLU A 127 2.89 -1.38 16.10
CA GLU A 127 3.74 -0.41 16.79
C GLU A 127 3.76 0.95 16.08
N VAL A 128 3.17 1.03 14.88
CA VAL A 128 3.12 2.24 14.08
C VAL A 128 2.05 3.17 14.65
N SER A 129 2.46 4.27 15.27
CA SER A 129 1.56 5.41 15.50
C SER A 129 1.67 6.39 14.33
N TRP A 130 0.51 6.85 13.87
CA TRP A 130 0.39 7.76 12.75
C TRP A 130 -0.62 8.86 13.06
N ARG A 131 -0.43 10.02 12.42
CA ARG A 131 -1.37 11.13 12.47
C ARG A 131 -1.42 11.90 11.16
N PHE A 132 -2.64 12.27 10.76
CA PHE A 132 -2.85 13.25 9.68
C PHE A 132 -3.06 14.62 10.31
N VAL A 133 -2.31 15.59 9.80
CA VAL A 133 -2.36 16.98 10.27
C VAL A 133 -2.70 17.90 9.10
N ALA A 134 -3.47 18.95 9.40
CA ALA A 134 -3.77 20.02 8.49
C ALA A 134 -2.54 20.94 8.32
N ALA A 135 -2.60 21.86 7.35
CA ALA A 135 -1.48 22.76 7.03
C ALA A 135 -1.13 23.73 8.19
N ASP A 136 -2.08 23.98 9.09
CA ASP A 136 -1.89 24.81 10.29
C ASP A 136 -1.38 24.00 11.50
N GLY A 137 -1.11 22.70 11.33
CA GLY A 137 -0.69 21.79 12.40
C GLY A 137 -1.84 21.20 13.21
N THR A 138 -3.10 21.52 12.89
CA THR A 138 -4.26 20.92 13.56
C THR A 138 -4.31 19.42 13.30
N LEU A 139 -4.42 18.62 14.37
CA LEU A 139 -4.63 17.19 14.27
C LEU A 139 -6.03 16.90 13.69
N ILE A 140 -6.08 16.16 12.59
CA ILE A 140 -7.34 15.72 11.97
C ILE A 140 -7.75 14.37 12.54
N VAL A 141 -6.84 13.40 12.49
CA VAL A 141 -7.06 12.04 12.98
C VAL A 141 -5.72 11.38 13.26
N SER A 142 -5.69 10.47 14.22
CA SER A 142 -4.54 9.65 14.58
C SER A 142 -4.97 8.23 14.89
N GLY A 143 -4.02 7.29 14.79
CA GLY A 143 -4.23 5.90 15.16
C GLY A 143 -2.94 5.23 15.59
N ILE A 144 -3.12 4.04 16.17
CA ILE A 144 -2.04 3.10 16.46
C ILE A 144 -2.37 1.84 15.68
N GLY A 145 -1.34 1.22 15.09
CA GLY A 145 -1.53 0.10 14.21
C GLY A 145 -1.87 0.55 12.80
N LEU A 146 -1.49 -0.27 11.85
CA LEU A 146 -2.01 -0.23 10.50
C LEU A 146 -3.20 -1.19 10.49
N LEU A 147 -4.41 -0.68 10.23
CA LEU A 147 -5.62 -1.50 10.19
C LEU A 147 -5.41 -2.64 9.18
N GLU A 148 -5.66 -3.89 9.61
CA GLU A 148 -5.63 -5.09 8.77
C GLU A 148 -6.73 -5.08 7.69
#